data_AF-A0A1H0HUJ8-F1
#
_entry.id   AF-A0A1H0HUJ8-F1
#
_cell.length_a   1.000
_cell.length_b   1.000
_cell.length_c   1.000
_cell.angle_alpha   90.00
_cell.angle_beta   90.00
_cell.angle_gamma   90.00
#
_symmetry.space_group_name_H-M   'P 1'
#
loop_
_entity.id
_entity.type
_entity.pdbx_description
1 polymer ?
#
loop_
_entity_poly.entity_id
_entity_poly.type
_entity_poly.pdbx_seq_one_letter_code
_entity_poly.pdbx_strand_id
1 'polypeptide(L)' 'MADLNLKPNLAQADDVYADLLAAHEGLSKEDSDALNARLILILANHIGDRAVLRAALDAAKSARPAG' A
#
# COMPACT_ATOMS: atom_id res chain seq x y z
N MET A 1 20.29 -5.26 -0.95
CA MET A 1 19.17 -4.54 -1.57
C MET A 1 18.05 -5.55 -1.67
N ALA A 2 16.89 -5.25 -1.09
CA ALA A 2 15.73 -6.11 -1.25
C ALA A 2 15.06 -5.76 -2.58
N ASP A 3 14.57 -6.76 -3.32
CA ASP A 3 13.78 -6.52 -4.53
C ASP A 3 12.30 -6.34 -4.18
N LEU A 4 11.57 -5.59 -5.00
CA LEU A 4 10.13 -5.44 -4.83
C LEU A 4 9.43 -6.80 -4.99
N ASN A 5 8.68 -7.22 -3.96
CA ASN A 5 7.84 -8.41 -4.03
C ASN A 5 6.40 -8.06 -4.42
N LEU A 6 5.95 -8.52 -5.58
CA LEU A 6 4.58 -8.37 -6.08
C LEU A 6 3.72 -9.63 -5.86
N LYS A 7 4.28 -10.68 -5.27
CA LYS A 7 3.57 -11.92 -4.97
C LYS A 7 2.91 -11.82 -3.58
N PRO A 8 1.85 -12.60 -3.32
CA PRO A 8 1.30 -12.72 -1.98
C PRO A 8 2.39 -13.08 -0.96
N ASN A 9 2.56 -12.25 0.06
CA ASN A 9 3.63 -12.38 1.07
C ASN A 9 3.11 -12.24 2.51
N LEU A 10 1.79 -12.18 2.69
CA LEU A 10 1.16 -12.08 4.01
C LEU A 10 0.66 -13.48 4.40
N ALA A 11 1.06 -13.95 5.58
CA ALA A 11 0.63 -15.25 6.11
C ALA A 11 -0.87 -15.27 6.47
N GLN A 12 -1.44 -14.12 6.83
CA GLN A 12 -2.84 -13.90 7.22
C GLN A 12 -3.41 -12.76 6.38
N ALA A 13 -3.44 -12.94 5.06
CA ALA A 13 -3.86 -11.89 4.13
C ALA A 13 -5.29 -11.39 4.41
N ASP A 14 -6.19 -12.29 4.82
CA ASP A 14 -7.58 -11.96 5.13
C ASP A 14 -7.70 -11.07 6.36
N ASP A 15 -6.96 -11.37 7.43
CA ASP A 15 -6.97 -10.57 8.67
C ASP A 15 -6.41 -9.16 8.42
N VAL A 16 -5.31 -9.06 7.67
CA VAL A 16 -4.74 -7.75 7.29
C VAL A 16 -5.71 -6.95 6.41
N TYR A 17 -6.43 -7.62 5.52
CA TYR A 17 -7.44 -6.96 4.70
C TYR A 17 -8.63 -6.48 5.54
N ALA A 18 -9.08 -7.27 6.52
CA ALA A 18 -10.12 -6.89 7.45
C ALA A 18 -9.71 -5.69 8.30
N ASP A 19 -8.48 -5.66 8.81
CA ASP A 19 -7.93 -4.52 9.57
C ASP A 19 -7.89 -3.24 8.73
N LEU A 20 -7.50 -3.34 7.45
CA LEU A 20 -7.54 -2.20 6.53
C LEU A 20 -8.97 -1.70 6.34
N LEU A 21 -9.92 -2.60 6.07
CA LEU A 21 -11.32 -2.22 5.86
C LEU A 21 -11.89 -1.54 7.11
N ALA A 22 -11.66 -2.12 8.29
CA ALA A 22 -12.08 -1.56 9.57
C ALA A 22 -11.49 -0.16 9.81
N ALA A 23 -10.23 0.09 9.41
CA ALA A 23 -9.62 1.40 9.51
C ALA A 23 -10.31 2.47 8.63
N HIS A 24 -11.03 2.06 7.59
CA HIS A 24 -11.79 2.94 6.70
C HIS A 24 -13.28 3.08 7.08
N GLU A 25 -13.80 2.26 8.00
CA GLU A 25 -15.21 2.30 8.39
C GLU A 25 -15.60 3.66 8.98
N GLY A 26 -16.69 4.23 8.48
CA GLY A 26 -17.22 5.53 8.92
C GLY A 26 -16.45 6.76 8.41
N LEU A 27 -15.38 6.57 7.62
CA LEU A 27 -14.65 7.68 7.02
C LEU A 27 -15.34 8.19 5.75
N SER A 28 -15.24 9.50 5.53
CA SER A 28 -15.53 10.09 4.22
C SER A 28 -14.50 9.62 3.19
N LYS A 29 -14.78 9.87 1.90
CA LYS A 29 -13.83 9.53 0.84
C LYS A 29 -12.51 10.29 1.00
N GLU A 30 -12.61 11.57 1.36
CA GLU A 30 -11.47 12.44 1.59
C GLU A 30 -10.64 11.98 2.80
N ASP A 31 -11.28 11.60 3.90
CA ASP A 31 -10.59 11.09 5.09
C ASP A 31 -9.92 9.74 4.85
N SER A 32 -10.60 8.88 4.08
CA SER A 32 -10.07 7.59 3.62
C SER A 32 -8.82 7.78 2.75
N ASP A 33 -8.83 8.74 1.83
CA ASP A 33 -7.68 9.05 0.99
C ASP A 33 -6.52 9.65 1.83
N ALA A 34 -6.84 10.49 2.81
CA ALA A 34 -5.86 11.01 3.77
C ALA A 34 -5.27 9.92 4.68
N LEU A 35 -6.06 8.92 5.07
CA LEU A 35 -5.57 7.73 5.80
C LEU A 35 -4.58 6.95 4.93
N ASN A 36 -4.94 6.66 3.68
CA ASN A 36 -4.07 5.95 2.74
C ASN A 36 -2.75 6.67 2.50
N ALA A 37 -2.77 8.00 2.31
CA ALA A 37 -1.54 8.77 2.13
C ALA A 37 -0.61 8.66 3.36
N ARG A 38 -1.15 8.74 4.57
CA ARG A 38 -0.38 8.57 5.82
C ARG A 38 0.19 7.16 5.93
N LEU A 39 -0.61 6.13 5.64
CA LEU A 39 -0.18 4.74 5.68
C LEU A 39 0.97 4.48 4.68
N ILE A 40 0.86 4.98 3.45
CA ILE A 40 1.93 4.89 2.44
C ILE A 40 3.23 5.50 2.94
N LEU A 41 3.18 6.67 3.57
CA LEU A 41 4.38 7.33 4.12
C LEU A 41 5.01 6.52 5.27
N ILE A 42 4.18 5.96 6.16
CA ILE A 42 4.66 5.10 7.26
C ILE A 42 5.35 3.86 6.70
N LEU A 43 4.73 3.16 5.75
CA LEU A 43 5.30 1.98 5.11
C LEU A 43 6.56 2.31 4.32
N ALA A 44 6.60 3.46 3.63
CA ALA A 44 7.78 3.91 2.91
C ALA A 44 8.97 4.15 3.86
N ASN A 45 8.71 4.75 5.01
CA ASN A 45 9.72 4.92 6.06
C ASN A 45 10.19 3.59 6.63
N HIS A 46 9.27 2.63 6.84
CA HIS A 46 9.61 1.29 7.31
C HIS A 46 10.47 0.51 6.30
N ILE A 47 10.18 0.62 4.99
CA ILE A 47 10.95 -0.01 3.91
C ILE A 47 12.36 0.60 3.82
N GLY A 48 12.49 1.92 3.89
CA GLY A 48 13.78 2.63 3.92
C GLY A 48 14.66 2.54 2.66
N ASP A 49 14.31 1.69 1.69
CA ASP A 49 15.06 1.48 0.45
C ASP A 49 14.44 2.23 -0.73
N ARG A 50 15.15 3.26 -1.22
CA ARG A 50 14.72 4.10 -2.35
C ARG A 50 14.54 3.30 -3.65
N ALA A 51 15.31 2.23 -3.89
CA ALA A 51 15.19 1.44 -5.10
C ALA A 51 13.88 0.64 -5.09
N VAL A 52 13.54 0.04 -3.94
CA VAL A 52 12.25 -0.64 -3.73
C VAL A 52 11.08 0.33 -3.92
N LEU A 53 11.15 1.52 -3.31
CA LEU A 53 10.09 2.53 -3.44
C LEU A 53 9.92 3.00 -4.88
N ARG A 54 11.01 3.18 -5.63
CA ARG A 54 10.94 3.53 -7.06
C ARG A 54 10.26 2.43 -7.87
N ALA A 55 10.68 1.17 -7.68
CA ALA A 55 10.06 0.04 -8.35
C ALA A 55 8.57 -0.08 -8.04
N ALA A 56 8.17 0.17 -6.77
CA ALA A 56 6.77 0.14 -6.36
C ALA A 56 5.93 1.22 -7.05
N LEU A 57 6.46 2.44 -7.15
CA LEU A 57 5.81 3.55 -7.87
C LEU A 57 5.64 3.25 -9.36
N ASP A 58 6.67 2.68 -10.00
CA ASP A 58 6.61 2.33 -11.41
C ASP A 58 5.60 1.20 -11.66
N ALA A 59 5.57 0.16 -10.80
CA ALA A 59 4.57 -0.90 -10.84
C ALA A 59 3.13 -0.36 -10.66
N ALA A 60 2.91 0.54 -9.69
CA ALA A 60 1.60 1.14 -9.44
C ALA A 60 1.10 1.99 -10.63
N LYS A 61 2.00 2.73 -11.31
CA LYS A 61 1.64 3.50 -12.52
C LYS A 61 1.23 2.59 -13.68
N SER A 62 1.86 1.43 -13.80
CA SER A 62 1.59 0.42 -14.84
C SER A 62 0.35 -0.44 -14.57
N ALA A 63 -0.04 -0.61 -13.30
CA ALA A 63 -1.23 -1.37 -12.90
C ALA A 63 -2.56 -0.65 -13.17
N ARG A 64 -2.54 0.53 -13.81
CA ARG A 64 -3.74 1.28 -14.15
C ARG A 64 -4.65 0.41 -15.03
N PRO A 65 -5.92 0.16 -14.65
CA PRO A 65 -6.85 -0.49 -15.57
C PRO A 65 -6.95 0.40 -16.81
N ALA A 66 -6.87 -0.21 -17.99
CA ALA A 66 -7.17 0.47 -19.25
C ALA A 66 -8.56 1.11 -19.07
N GLY A 67 -8.60 2.44 -19.09
CA GLY A 67 -9.85 3.18 -19.22
C GLY A 67 -10.43 2.95 -20.61
#